data_AF-A0A7C1B9E2-F1
#
_entry.id   AF-A0A7C1B9E2-F1
#
_cell.length_a   1.000
_cell.length_b   1.000
_cell.length_c   1.000
_cell.angle_alpha   90.00
_cell.angle_beta   90.00
_cell.angle_gamma   90.00
#
_symmetry.space_group_name_H-M   'P 1'
#
loop_
_entity.id
_entity.type
_entity.pdbx_description
1 polymer ?
#
loop_
_entity_poly.entity_id
_entity_poly.type
_entity_poly.pdbx_seq_one_letter_code
_entity_poly.pdbx_strand_id
1 'polypeptide(L)'
;MLSVNEHGLEVFEDMLDFADELNCEVVELDNGATIIDAGVNAKGGFEAGIYLARLCMANLADVRFSTFEVGDLTFPAVEVTTDSAVIACMASQYAGWRIKIGDYFAMGSGPARALSKNPKKLYEEIGYEDLADVAVLALEASALPDEKVTEEIAKACDLEPKDLCIVIAPTASIAGSVQV
;
A
#
# COMPACT_ATOMS: atom_id res chain seq x y z
N MET A 1 21.76 0.52 0.86
CA MET A 1 20.73 -0.49 1.19
C MET A 1 19.52 -0.12 0.37
N LEU A 2 18.77 -1.08 -0.17
CA LEU A 2 17.55 -0.80 -0.94
C LEU A 2 16.48 -0.22 0.00
N SER A 3 15.91 0.95 -0.31
CA SER A 3 14.80 1.51 0.46
C SER A 3 13.46 1.14 -0.17
N VAL A 4 12.61 0.44 0.58
CA VAL A 4 11.27 0.10 0.10
C VAL A 4 10.35 1.32 0.06
N ASN A 5 10.56 2.30 0.95
CA ASN A 5 9.74 3.51 0.98
C ASN A 5 10.07 4.45 -0.18
N GLU A 6 11.36 4.63 -0.53
CA GLU A 6 11.73 5.41 -1.71
C GLU A 6 11.15 4.80 -3.00
N HIS A 7 11.26 3.48 -3.19
CA HIS A 7 10.66 2.83 -4.36
C HIS A 7 9.13 2.78 -4.33
N GLY A 8 8.52 2.66 -3.15
CA GLY A 8 7.07 2.79 -2.99
C GLY A 8 6.57 4.19 -3.34
N LEU A 9 7.38 5.22 -3.04
CA LEU A 9 7.06 6.61 -3.33
C LEU A 9 6.99 6.86 -4.84
N GLU A 10 7.88 6.26 -5.64
CA GLU A 10 7.80 6.34 -7.12
C GLU A 10 6.41 5.91 -7.63
N VAL A 11 5.86 4.82 -7.07
CA VAL A 11 4.52 4.33 -7.45
C VAL A 11 3.42 5.26 -6.95
N PHE A 12 3.58 5.81 -5.75
CA PHE A 12 2.62 6.76 -5.19
C PHE A 12 2.56 8.05 -6.01
N GLU A 13 3.71 8.59 -6.41
CA GLU A 13 3.83 9.77 -7.28
C GLU A 13 3.20 9.53 -8.65
N ASP A 14 3.46 8.36 -9.28
CA ASP A 14 2.76 7.98 -10.51
C ASP A 14 1.23 7.97 -10.30
N MET A 15 0.74 7.44 -9.17
CA MET A 15 -0.70 7.43 -8.88
C MET A 15 -1.29 8.83 -8.68
N LEU A 16 -0.51 9.79 -8.14
CA LEU A 16 -0.93 11.19 -8.05
C LEU A 16 -1.06 11.80 -9.45
N ASP A 17 -0.06 11.59 -10.31
CA ASP A 17 -0.03 12.13 -11.67
C ASP A 17 -1.17 11.57 -12.55
N PHE A 18 -1.56 10.31 -12.32
CA PHE A 18 -2.61 9.62 -13.09
C PHE A 18 -3.93 9.44 -12.33
N ALA A 19 -4.17 10.18 -11.24
CA ALA A 19 -5.31 9.95 -10.35
C ALA A 19 -6.67 9.89 -11.09
N ASP A 20 -6.92 10.84 -12.00
CA ASP A 20 -8.15 10.89 -12.80
C ASP A 20 -8.29 9.67 -13.73
N GLU A 21 -7.19 9.24 -14.38
CA GLU A 21 -7.17 8.10 -15.29
C GLU A 21 -7.38 6.78 -14.54
N LEU A 22 -6.86 6.69 -13.32
CA LEU A 22 -7.03 5.57 -12.40
C LEU A 22 -8.40 5.55 -11.71
N ASN A 23 -9.20 6.62 -11.86
CA ASN A 23 -10.45 6.87 -11.14
C ASN A 23 -10.26 6.88 -9.61
N CYS A 24 -9.13 7.42 -9.15
CA CYS A 24 -8.81 7.63 -7.75
C CYS A 24 -9.12 9.08 -7.34
N GLU A 25 -9.28 9.31 -6.03
CA GLU A 25 -9.41 10.66 -5.47
C GLU A 25 -8.24 10.95 -4.53
N VAL A 26 -7.62 12.12 -4.65
CA VAL A 26 -6.53 12.56 -3.78
C VAL A 26 -7.09 13.44 -2.66
N VAL A 27 -6.72 13.13 -1.42
CA VAL A 27 -7.13 13.85 -0.22
C VAL A 27 -5.88 14.23 0.56
N GLU A 28 -5.66 15.52 0.76
CA GLU A 28 -4.65 16.04 1.68
C GLU A 28 -5.35 16.44 2.99
N LEU A 29 -4.86 15.92 4.11
CA LEU A 29 -5.39 16.23 5.44
C LEU A 29 -4.76 17.51 6.00
N ASP A 30 -5.39 18.11 7.00
CA ASP A 30 -4.90 19.35 7.63
C ASP A 30 -3.51 19.19 8.30
N ASN A 31 -3.12 17.96 8.64
CA ASN A 31 -1.79 17.64 9.20
C ASN A 31 -0.71 17.36 8.14
N GLY A 32 -1.07 17.44 6.84
CA GLY A 32 -0.18 17.25 5.69
C GLY A 32 -0.13 15.83 5.13
N ALA A 33 -0.75 14.83 5.77
CA ALA A 33 -0.78 13.47 5.24
C ALA A 33 -1.55 13.43 3.90
N THR A 34 -1.01 12.71 2.92
CA THR A 34 -1.61 12.57 1.60
C THR A 34 -2.19 11.17 1.42
N ILE A 35 -3.46 11.10 1.04
CA ILE A 35 -4.22 9.86 0.85
C ILE A 35 -4.71 9.80 -0.60
N ILE A 36 -4.51 8.65 -1.24
CA ILE A 36 -5.15 8.30 -2.51
C ILE A 36 -6.25 7.27 -2.21
N ASP A 37 -7.50 7.70 -2.34
CA ASP A 37 -8.67 6.83 -2.30
C ASP A 37 -8.79 6.09 -3.63
N ALA A 38 -8.61 4.77 -3.60
CA ALA A 38 -8.71 3.88 -4.74
C ALA A 38 -9.94 2.95 -4.69
N GLY A 39 -10.93 3.22 -3.81
CA GLY A 39 -12.15 2.41 -3.78
C GLY A 39 -13.13 2.60 -2.63
N VAL A 40 -12.88 3.52 -1.68
CA VAL A 40 -13.79 3.81 -0.56
C VAL A 40 -14.96 4.67 -1.04
N ASN A 41 -14.66 5.87 -1.54
CA ASN A 41 -15.59 6.77 -2.21
C ASN A 41 -15.28 6.85 -3.70
N ALA A 42 -14.00 6.85 -4.04
CA ALA A 42 -13.53 6.76 -5.42
C ALA A 42 -13.93 5.43 -6.06
N LYS A 43 -14.03 5.41 -7.39
CA LYS A 43 -14.39 4.20 -8.13
C LYS A 43 -13.22 3.21 -8.20
N GLY A 44 -11.99 3.72 -8.32
CA GLY A 44 -10.80 2.95 -8.63
C GLY A 44 -10.96 2.12 -9.91
N GLY A 45 -10.26 0.99 -9.97
CA GLY A 45 -10.35 0.08 -11.11
C GLY A 45 -9.22 -0.93 -11.15
N PHE A 46 -9.11 -1.60 -12.30
CA PHE A 46 -8.09 -2.62 -12.54
C PHE A 46 -6.68 -2.01 -12.45
N GLU A 47 -6.41 -0.93 -13.19
CA GLU A 47 -5.10 -0.28 -13.16
C GLU A 47 -4.77 0.27 -11.76
N ALA A 48 -5.71 0.92 -11.08
CA ALA A 48 -5.51 1.35 -9.69
C ALA A 48 -5.11 0.17 -8.76
N GLY A 49 -5.68 -1.01 -9.01
CA GLY A 49 -5.30 -2.24 -8.33
C GLY A 49 -3.87 -2.72 -8.64
N ILE A 50 -3.41 -2.60 -9.89
CA ILE A 50 -2.02 -2.91 -10.27
C ILE A 50 -1.05 -1.94 -9.59
N TYR A 51 -1.36 -0.64 -9.57
CA TYR A 51 -0.56 0.33 -8.84
C TYR A 51 -0.53 0.03 -7.35
N LEU A 52 -1.67 -0.31 -6.74
CA LEU A 52 -1.75 -0.69 -5.32
C LEU A 52 -0.92 -1.96 -5.03
N ALA A 53 -0.98 -2.98 -5.90
CA ALA A 53 -0.17 -4.19 -5.77
C ALA A 53 1.34 -3.89 -5.90
N ARG A 54 1.74 -3.06 -6.88
CA ARG A 54 3.13 -2.59 -7.05
C ARG A 54 3.60 -1.82 -5.82
N LEU A 55 2.78 -0.91 -5.29
CA LEU A 55 3.09 -0.13 -4.08
C LEU A 55 3.24 -1.05 -2.87
N CYS A 56 2.34 -2.02 -2.68
CA CYS A 56 2.47 -3.04 -1.64
C CYS A 56 3.80 -3.78 -1.75
N MET A 57 4.27 -4.08 -2.96
CA MET A 57 5.54 -4.76 -3.21
C MET A 57 6.75 -3.81 -3.36
N ALA A 58 6.60 -2.53 -2.99
CA ALA A 58 7.63 -1.50 -3.08
C ALA A 58 8.24 -1.36 -4.49
N ASN A 59 7.45 -1.56 -5.54
CA ASN A 59 7.88 -1.57 -6.94
C ASN A 59 8.99 -2.62 -7.26
N LEU A 60 9.20 -3.61 -6.39
CA LEU A 60 10.22 -4.66 -6.54
C LEU A 60 9.69 -5.91 -7.25
N ALA A 61 8.57 -5.78 -7.94
CA ALA A 61 7.93 -6.85 -8.69
C ALA A 61 7.33 -6.32 -9.98
N ASP A 62 7.43 -7.12 -11.05
CA ASP A 62 6.61 -6.95 -12.25
C ASP A 62 5.22 -7.53 -11.94
N VAL A 63 4.20 -6.66 -12.03
CA VAL A 63 2.80 -7.01 -11.76
C VAL A 63 2.00 -6.66 -13.00
N ARG A 64 1.41 -7.68 -13.64
CA ARG A 64 0.70 -7.50 -14.91
C ARG A 64 -0.55 -8.33 -15.00
N PHE A 65 -1.50 -7.90 -15.82
CA PHE A 65 -2.68 -8.69 -16.12
C PHE A 65 -2.35 -9.92 -16.95
N SER A 66 -3.06 -10.99 -16.63
CA SER A 66 -3.10 -12.25 -17.37
C SER A 66 -4.53 -12.79 -17.34
N THR A 67 -4.70 -14.02 -17.79
CA THR A 67 -5.97 -14.75 -17.75
C THR A 67 -5.76 -16.09 -17.08
N PHE A 68 -6.73 -16.49 -16.26
CA PHE A 68 -6.74 -17.80 -15.60
C PHE A 68 -7.99 -18.58 -15.98
N GLU A 69 -7.80 -19.84 -16.37
CA GLU A 69 -8.88 -20.73 -16.82
C GLU A 69 -9.27 -21.73 -15.73
N VAL A 70 -10.58 -21.86 -15.48
CA VAL A 70 -11.17 -22.86 -14.58
C VAL A 70 -12.26 -23.61 -15.34
N GLY A 71 -11.91 -24.77 -15.89
CA GLY A 71 -12.79 -25.49 -16.81
C GLY A 71 -13.05 -24.65 -18.06
N ASP A 72 -14.32 -24.37 -18.36
CA ASP A 72 -14.73 -23.53 -19.50
C ASP A 72 -14.85 -22.03 -19.15
N LEU A 73 -14.45 -21.63 -17.94
CA LEU A 73 -14.53 -20.23 -17.48
C LEU A 73 -13.15 -19.55 -17.58
N THR A 74 -13.12 -18.33 -18.11
CA THR A 74 -11.93 -17.48 -18.18
C THR A 74 -12.11 -16.28 -17.25
N PHE A 75 -11.12 -16.05 -16.38
CA PHE A 75 -11.09 -14.94 -15.44
C PHE A 75 -9.90 -14.03 -15.71
N PRO A 76 -10.01 -12.72 -15.43
CA PRO A 76 -8.84 -11.86 -15.24
C PRO A 76 -7.96 -12.42 -14.12
N ALA A 77 -6.65 -12.35 -14.29
CA ALA A 77 -5.67 -12.76 -13.31
C ALA A 77 -4.54 -11.74 -13.22
N VAL A 78 -3.77 -11.84 -12.15
CA VAL A 78 -2.54 -11.06 -11.96
C VAL A 78 -1.37 -12.03 -11.97
N GLU A 79 -0.37 -11.74 -12.80
CA GLU A 79 0.91 -12.43 -12.78
C GLU A 79 1.94 -11.53 -12.07
N VAL A 80 2.68 -12.13 -11.14
CA VAL A 80 3.65 -11.43 -10.29
C VAL A 80 5.01 -12.11 -10.39
N THR A 81 6.04 -11.36 -10.73
CA THR A 81 7.43 -11.85 -10.80
C THR A 81 8.36 -10.93 -10.00
N THR A 82 9.18 -11.50 -9.12
CA THR A 82 10.15 -10.75 -8.31
C THR A 82 11.42 -11.55 -8.05
N ASP A 83 12.57 -10.88 -8.13
CA ASP A 83 13.87 -11.41 -7.70
C ASP A 83 14.19 -11.09 -6.22
N SER A 84 13.33 -10.31 -5.56
CA SER A 84 13.52 -9.82 -4.19
C SER A 84 12.44 -10.32 -3.23
N ALA A 85 12.03 -11.60 -3.38
CA ALA A 85 10.86 -12.17 -2.72
C ALA A 85 10.74 -11.86 -1.22
N VAL A 86 11.82 -11.97 -0.43
CA VAL A 86 11.76 -11.68 1.02
C VAL A 86 11.49 -10.20 1.27
N ILE A 87 12.12 -9.29 0.53
CA ILE A 87 11.92 -7.84 0.71
C ILE A 87 10.54 -7.43 0.18
N ALA A 88 10.23 -7.78 -1.07
CA ALA A 88 8.99 -7.42 -1.73
C ALA A 88 7.76 -7.99 -1.00
N CYS A 89 7.76 -9.30 -0.71
CA CYS A 89 6.60 -9.96 -0.10
C CYS A 89 6.53 -9.77 1.42
N MET A 90 7.64 -9.97 2.15
CA MET A 90 7.60 -9.99 3.62
C MET A 90 7.90 -8.62 4.24
N ALA A 91 8.95 -7.94 3.78
CA ALA A 91 9.30 -6.63 4.33
C ALA A 91 8.31 -5.53 3.92
N SER A 92 7.61 -5.69 2.80
CA SER A 92 6.64 -4.72 2.28
C SER A 92 5.22 -5.29 2.19
N GLN A 93 4.92 -6.15 1.21
CA GLN A 93 3.53 -6.52 0.81
C GLN A 93 2.68 -7.13 1.93
N TYR A 94 3.28 -7.95 2.79
CA TYR A 94 2.56 -8.67 3.83
C TYR A 94 1.72 -7.70 4.68
N ALA A 95 0.43 -8.00 4.84
CA ALA A 95 -0.51 -7.26 5.68
C ALA A 95 -0.28 -7.52 7.18
N GLY A 96 0.94 -7.25 7.65
CA GLY A 96 1.40 -7.58 8.99
C GLY A 96 1.06 -6.54 10.04
N TRP A 97 0.66 -5.33 9.64
CA TRP A 97 0.39 -4.22 10.56
C TRP A 97 -1.10 -4.08 10.81
N ARG A 98 -1.54 -4.47 12.01
CA ARG A 98 -2.92 -4.25 12.46
C ARG A 98 -3.04 -2.85 13.04
N ILE A 99 -3.67 -1.94 12.30
CA ILE A 99 -3.87 -0.55 12.73
C ILE A 99 -5.22 -0.46 13.42
N LYS A 100 -5.22 -0.12 14.72
CA LYS A 100 -6.42 0.06 15.52
C LYS A 100 -6.29 1.30 16.40
N ILE A 101 -6.96 2.38 16.01
CA ILE A 101 -6.87 3.69 16.66
C ILE A 101 -8.30 4.19 16.89
N GLY A 102 -8.72 4.20 18.16
CA GLY A 102 -10.14 4.41 18.49
C GLY A 102 -11.03 3.34 17.83
N ASP A 103 -12.00 3.80 17.05
CA ASP A 103 -12.93 2.93 16.29
C ASP A 103 -12.42 2.60 14.88
N TYR A 104 -11.34 3.25 14.42
CA TYR A 104 -10.74 2.96 13.13
C TYR A 104 -9.98 1.64 13.17
N PHE A 105 -10.20 0.80 12.16
CA PHE A 105 -9.49 -0.45 11.96
C PHE A 105 -9.12 -0.63 10.48
N ALA A 106 -7.85 -0.97 10.24
CA ALA A 106 -7.34 -1.31 8.92
C ALA A 106 -6.26 -2.38 9.00
N MET A 107 -6.10 -3.14 7.93
CA MET A 107 -4.90 -3.93 7.70
C MET A 107 -3.92 -3.09 6.88
N GLY A 108 -2.74 -2.86 7.44
CA GLY A 108 -1.66 -2.13 6.80
C GLY A 108 -0.66 -3.06 6.13
N SER A 109 -0.40 -2.79 4.86
CA SER A 109 0.58 -3.44 3.98
C SER A 109 1.53 -2.39 3.42
N GLY A 110 2.65 -2.82 2.86
CA GLY A 110 3.55 -1.95 2.12
C GLY A 110 4.74 -1.40 2.91
N PRO A 111 5.50 -0.49 2.28
CA PRO A 111 6.85 -0.09 2.70
C PRO A 111 6.98 0.46 4.12
N ALA A 112 6.01 1.23 4.59
CA ALA A 112 6.04 1.89 5.91
C ALA A 112 6.15 0.89 7.07
N ARG A 113 5.79 -0.38 6.85
CA ARG A 113 6.01 -1.45 7.82
C ARG A 113 7.49 -1.69 8.13
N ALA A 114 8.39 -1.41 7.20
CA ALA A 114 9.83 -1.56 7.39
C ALA A 114 10.45 -0.46 8.27
N LEU A 115 9.81 0.71 8.35
CA LEU A 115 10.15 1.77 9.31
C LEU A 115 9.58 1.44 10.69
N SER A 116 8.28 1.15 10.76
CA SER A 116 7.59 0.87 12.03
C SER A 116 7.87 -0.51 12.62
N LYS A 117 8.51 -1.39 11.84
CA LYS A 117 8.84 -2.77 12.15
C LYS A 117 7.62 -3.57 12.61
N ASN A 118 6.55 -3.56 11.83
CA ASN A 118 5.30 -4.27 12.16
C ASN A 118 5.11 -5.54 11.32
N PRO A 119 5.23 -6.76 11.90
CA PRO A 119 5.63 -7.09 13.28
C PRO A 119 7.15 -7.17 13.46
N LYS A 120 7.65 -6.79 14.64
CA LYS A 120 9.10 -6.65 14.89
C LYS A 120 9.90 -7.93 14.65
N LYS A 121 9.35 -9.06 15.08
CA LYS A 121 9.96 -10.39 14.91
C LYS A 121 10.26 -10.72 13.44
N LEU A 122 9.40 -10.28 12.52
CA LEU A 122 9.63 -10.53 11.09
C LEU A 122 10.90 -9.82 10.62
N TYR A 123 11.06 -8.54 10.95
CA TYR A 123 12.21 -7.73 10.54
C TYR A 123 13.53 -8.23 11.16
N GLU A 124 13.47 -8.72 12.41
CA GLU A 124 14.59 -9.42 13.04
C GLU A 124 14.98 -10.72 12.29
N GLU A 125 13.99 -11.48 11.82
CA GLU A 125 14.19 -12.76 11.13
C GLU A 125 14.74 -12.58 9.70
N ILE A 126 14.22 -11.60 8.96
CA ILE A 126 14.66 -11.32 7.58
C ILE A 126 15.92 -10.44 7.51
N GLY A 127 16.35 -9.85 8.63
CA GLY A 127 17.55 -9.02 8.71
C GLY A 127 17.47 -7.74 7.88
N TYR A 128 16.27 -7.18 7.72
CA TYR A 128 16.02 -5.98 6.93
C TYR A 128 15.36 -4.89 7.80
N GLU A 129 15.75 -3.66 7.54
CA GLU A 129 15.17 -2.44 8.08
C GLU A 129 15.34 -1.37 7.00
N ASP A 130 14.34 -0.50 6.87
CA ASP A 130 14.44 0.62 5.95
C ASP A 130 14.90 1.89 6.69
N LEU A 131 15.51 2.81 5.97
CA LEU A 131 15.91 4.13 6.44
C LEU A 131 15.49 5.13 5.35
N ALA A 132 14.38 5.81 5.58
CA ALA A 132 13.80 6.77 4.65
C ALA A 132 13.11 7.90 5.42
N ASP A 133 13.06 9.08 4.81
CA ASP A 133 12.39 10.27 5.35
C ASP A 133 10.90 10.34 4.92
N VAL A 134 10.36 9.26 4.35
CA VAL A 134 8.98 9.14 3.85
C VAL A 134 8.42 7.76 4.23
N ALA A 135 7.13 7.70 4.57
CA ALA A 135 6.40 6.46 4.82
C ALA A 135 5.32 6.24 3.77
N VAL A 136 5.40 5.13 3.04
CA VAL A 136 4.39 4.74 2.03
C VAL A 136 3.63 3.52 2.52
N LEU A 137 2.30 3.62 2.60
CA LEU A 137 1.46 2.59 3.21
C LEU A 137 0.23 2.30 2.37
N ALA A 138 -0.08 1.01 2.20
CA ALA A 138 -1.36 0.55 1.69
C ALA A 138 -2.29 0.17 2.84
N LEU A 139 -3.52 0.66 2.82
CA LEU A 139 -4.57 0.31 3.79
C LEU A 139 -5.70 -0.47 3.13
N GLU A 140 -6.01 -1.63 3.67
CA GLU A 140 -7.28 -2.31 3.41
C GLU A 140 -8.30 -1.90 4.47
N ALA A 141 -9.21 -0.99 4.11
CA ALA A 141 -10.25 -0.46 4.99
C ALA A 141 -11.45 0.12 4.20
N SER A 142 -12.59 0.23 4.87
CA SER A 142 -13.85 0.73 4.29
C SER A 142 -14.15 2.21 4.58
N ALA A 143 -13.19 2.93 5.17
CA ALA A 143 -13.31 4.34 5.50
C ALA A 143 -11.92 4.97 5.44
N LEU A 144 -11.84 6.24 5.03
CA LEU A 144 -10.57 6.97 5.03
C LEU A 144 -10.08 7.20 6.47
N PRO A 145 -8.76 7.15 6.72
CA PRO A 145 -8.19 7.55 8.01
C PRO A 145 -8.31 9.07 8.18
N ASP A 146 -8.50 9.52 9.42
CA ASP A 146 -8.49 10.94 9.79
C ASP A 146 -7.10 11.40 10.26
N GLU A 147 -6.98 12.66 10.67
CA GLU A 147 -5.74 13.27 11.15
C GLU A 147 -5.16 12.53 12.36
N LYS A 148 -6.02 12.04 13.26
CA LYS A 148 -5.59 11.31 14.45
C LYS A 148 -5.02 9.94 14.08
N VAL A 149 -5.65 9.26 13.13
CA VAL A 149 -5.17 7.96 12.64
C VAL A 149 -3.84 8.12 11.93
N THR A 150 -3.72 9.11 11.04
CA THR A 150 -2.49 9.39 10.28
C THR A 150 -1.34 9.86 11.18
N GLU A 151 -1.61 10.65 12.22
CA GLU A 151 -0.61 11.05 13.21
C GLU A 151 0.01 9.86 13.96
N GLU A 152 -0.82 8.90 14.40
CA GLU A 152 -0.32 7.71 15.09
C GLU A 152 0.42 6.74 14.14
N ILE A 153 0.03 6.67 12.86
CA ILE A 153 0.77 5.91 11.83
C ILE A 153 2.15 6.55 11.60
N ALA A 154 2.21 7.85 11.35
CA ALA A 154 3.46 8.58 11.09
C ALA A 154 4.43 8.45 12.28
N LYS A 155 3.92 8.63 13.51
CA LYS A 155 4.68 8.43 14.74
C LYS A 155 5.22 7.03 14.90
N ALA A 156 4.48 6.00 14.50
CA ALA A 156 4.97 4.62 14.53
C ALA A 156 6.11 4.38 13.53
N CYS A 157 6.19 5.19 12.47
CA CYS A 157 7.29 5.21 11.50
C CYS A 157 8.42 6.19 11.86
N ASP A 158 8.34 6.89 13.00
CA ASP A 158 9.27 7.94 13.43
C ASP A 158 9.36 9.14 12.46
N LEU A 159 8.23 9.51 11.84
CA LEU A 159 8.11 10.60 10.86
C LEU A 159 6.98 11.59 11.23
N GLU A 160 6.97 12.74 10.56
CA GLU A 160 5.86 13.71 10.63
C GLU A 160 4.73 13.32 9.66
N PRO A 161 3.46 13.69 9.92
CA PRO A 161 2.34 13.29 9.06
C PRO A 161 2.44 13.78 7.61
N LYS A 162 3.09 14.92 7.36
CA LYS A 162 3.35 15.43 6.01
C LYS A 162 4.21 14.49 5.14
N ASP A 163 4.96 13.60 5.77
CA ASP A 163 5.84 12.64 5.11
C ASP A 163 5.16 11.25 5.01
N LEU A 164 3.85 11.17 5.27
CA LEU A 164 3.03 9.97 5.18
C LEU A 164 2.16 9.97 3.92
N CYS A 165 2.37 8.97 3.09
CA CYS A 165 1.65 8.70 1.85
C CYS A 165 0.83 7.42 2.00
N ILE A 166 -0.49 7.49 1.83
CA ILE A 166 -1.39 6.35 1.99
C ILE A 166 -2.16 6.09 0.71
N VAL A 167 -2.23 4.85 0.26
CA VAL A 167 -3.24 4.39 -0.72
C VAL A 167 -4.22 3.46 -0.02
N ILE A 168 -5.50 3.66 -0.23
CA ILE A 168 -6.56 2.92 0.47
C ILE A 168 -7.59 2.34 -0.49
N ALA A 169 -7.96 1.08 -0.25
CA ALA A 169 -9.09 0.44 -0.92
C ALA A 169 -9.77 -0.57 0.02
N PRO A 170 -11.10 -0.75 -0.06
CA PRO A 170 -11.78 -1.80 0.68
C PRO A 170 -11.64 -3.16 -0.01
N THR A 171 -11.78 -4.25 0.75
CA THR A 171 -11.82 -5.62 0.22
C THR A 171 -12.86 -5.78 -0.90
N ALA A 172 -14.03 -5.15 -0.75
CA ALA A 172 -15.13 -5.20 -1.71
C ALA A 172 -15.02 -4.11 -2.80
N SER A 173 -13.86 -4.01 -3.45
CA SER A 173 -13.60 -3.12 -4.59
C SER A 173 -12.80 -3.83 -5.69
N ILE A 174 -12.71 -3.24 -6.88
CA ILE A 174 -11.87 -3.78 -7.95
C ILE A 174 -10.39 -3.67 -7.57
N ALA A 175 -9.94 -2.54 -7.04
CA ALA A 175 -8.55 -2.37 -6.59
C ALA A 175 -8.21 -3.38 -5.47
N GLY A 176 -9.14 -3.57 -4.52
CA GLY A 176 -9.02 -4.60 -3.48
C GLY A 176 -8.95 -6.02 -4.03
N SER A 177 -9.72 -6.35 -5.07
CA SER A 177 -9.69 -7.68 -5.69
C SER A 177 -8.38 -7.97 -6.44
N VAL A 178 -7.71 -6.93 -6.96
CA VAL A 178 -6.47 -7.07 -7.74
C VAL A 178 -5.24 -7.13 -6.84
N GLN A 179 -5.22 -6.40 -5.72
CA GLN A 179 -4.05 -6.37 -4.81
C GLN A 179 -3.93 -7.62 -3.91
N VAL A 180 -5.06 -8.31 -3.64
CA VAL A 180 -5.13 -9.57 -2.88
C VAL A 180 -4.74 -10.75 -3.76
#